data_AF-A0A8J3RJ28-F1
#
_entry.id   AF-A0A8J3RJ28-F1
#
_cell.length_a   1.000
_cell.length_b   1.000
_cell.length_c   1.000
_cell.angle_alpha   90.00
_cell.angle_beta   90.00
_cell.angle_gamma   90.00
#
_symmetry.space_group_name_H-M   'P 1'
#
loop_
_entity.id
_entity.type
_entity.pdbx_description
1 polymer ?
#
loop_
_entity_poly.entity_id
_entity_poly.type
_entity_poly.pdbx_seq_one_letter_code
_entity_poly.pdbx_strand_id
1 'polypeptide(L)'
;MSPETATPPDASAPESATPPEAPGTVTPGLLGDALTWLRGLDGAAPEEARGRLGALRSRHPGADMRLVWQREAATGDYHYDLLLPSAGGTVSLAFAPDRAIPWPLRNSQRSGEQVVLRVDGVDVEIEHVVSLLDVLWEDAGLAVRLVNACLVEQEVAASADLTDEELQAATDSFRRARGLLTARATEEWMAERGLGQARLEQIVTVEAKVARLRRRVTGGQVEGYFAEHGAGLDVLRVVRLRYGARADADAAAARLRERSRTATAEEVGALATGLATEAALAGLGTCRIEGNPREDLAALHGEDVHDARAGAVLGPHATGDGGFGVTVVLAVEQAILDVAARKIAERRIFDDWLRERRRRAHVQWFWGSTARTDALDTALKA
;
A
#
# COMPACT_ATOMS: atom_id res chain seq x y z
N MET A 1 40.43 6.57 -70.43
CA MET A 1 40.60 7.70 -71.37
C MET A 1 39.91 8.90 -70.74
N SER A 2 40.74 9.87 -70.40
CA SER A 2 40.55 11.10 -69.61
C SER A 2 39.47 12.07 -70.20
N PRO A 3 39.13 13.23 -69.58
CA PRO A 3 39.89 13.92 -68.53
C PRO A 3 39.15 14.77 -67.46
N GLU A 4 39.97 15.12 -66.46
CA GLU A 4 40.13 16.41 -65.76
C GLU A 4 38.93 17.21 -65.27
N THR A 5 38.93 17.45 -63.95
CA THR A 5 38.37 18.68 -63.37
C THR A 5 39.44 19.29 -62.47
N ALA A 6 40.00 20.41 -62.92
CA ALA A 6 41.00 21.19 -62.21
C ALA A 6 40.40 21.99 -61.04
N THR A 7 41.19 22.21 -60.00
CA THR A 7 40.95 23.15 -58.88
C THR A 7 41.95 24.32 -58.99
N PRO A 8 41.86 25.39 -58.17
CA PRO A 8 41.26 26.71 -58.42
C PRO A 8 42.34 27.82 -58.54
N PRO A 9 42.00 29.12 -58.36
CA PRO A 9 42.91 30.00 -57.67
C PRO A 9 42.25 30.76 -56.50
N ASP A 10 42.83 30.52 -55.32
CA ASP A 10 43.43 31.50 -54.41
C ASP A 10 42.77 32.89 -54.27
N ALA A 11 42.13 33.10 -53.13
CA ALA A 11 41.77 34.42 -52.62
C ALA A 11 42.33 34.55 -51.20
N SER A 12 43.39 35.34 -51.08
CA SER A 12 44.08 35.66 -49.83
C SER A 12 43.15 36.31 -48.81
N ALA A 13 43.24 35.82 -47.57
CA ALA A 13 42.53 36.35 -46.41
C ALA A 13 43.09 37.73 -45.99
N PRO A 14 42.25 38.69 -45.57
CA PRO A 14 42.70 39.78 -44.73
C PRO A 14 42.81 39.32 -43.27
N GLU A 15 43.87 39.80 -42.60
CA GLU A 15 44.14 39.63 -41.17
C GLU A 15 42.88 39.85 -40.32
N SER A 16 42.55 38.82 -39.54
CA SER A 16 41.49 38.86 -38.55
C SER A 16 41.93 39.72 -37.36
N ALA A 17 41.51 40.99 -37.36
CA ALA A 17 41.41 41.75 -36.12
C ALA A 17 40.40 41.04 -35.22
N THR A 18 40.84 40.61 -34.03
CA THR A 18 39.99 40.00 -33.01
C THR A 18 38.83 40.95 -32.69
N PRO A 19 37.57 40.57 -32.95
CA PRO A 19 36.45 41.41 -32.59
C PRO A 19 36.39 41.52 -31.06
N PRO A 20 35.98 42.68 -30.51
CA PRO A 20 35.81 42.83 -29.07
C PRO A 20 34.86 41.75 -28.56
N GLU A 21 35.28 41.01 -27.52
CA GLU A 21 34.51 39.94 -26.89
C GLU A 21 33.09 40.44 -26.59
N ALA A 22 32.10 39.74 -27.17
CA ALA A 22 30.71 40.03 -26.89
C ALA A 22 30.45 39.88 -25.38
N PRO A 23 29.74 40.82 -24.74
CA PRO A 23 29.42 40.73 -23.31
C PRO A 23 28.72 39.40 -23.02
N GLY A 24 29.27 38.63 -22.06
CA GLY A 24 28.75 37.31 -21.69
C GLY A 24 29.44 36.11 -22.35
N THR A 25 30.66 36.25 -22.87
CA THR A 25 31.45 35.10 -23.33
C THR A 25 32.06 34.35 -22.14
N VAL A 26 31.68 33.08 -21.97
CA VAL A 26 32.25 32.20 -20.94
C VAL A 26 33.59 31.69 -21.44
N THR A 27 34.69 32.21 -20.90
CA THR A 27 36.05 31.82 -21.30
C THR A 27 36.53 30.60 -20.50
N PRO A 28 37.46 29.78 -21.05
CA PRO A 28 38.08 28.68 -20.30
C PRO A 28 38.77 29.14 -19.01
N GLY A 29 39.37 30.34 -19.02
CA GLY A 29 39.99 30.96 -17.84
C GLY A 29 38.96 31.26 -16.73
N LEU A 30 37.80 31.81 -17.11
CA LEU A 30 36.70 32.03 -16.18
C LEU A 30 36.22 30.71 -15.54
N LEU A 31 36.05 29.64 -16.33
CA LEU A 31 35.59 28.35 -15.80
C LEU A 31 36.59 27.74 -14.81
N GLY A 32 37.89 27.81 -15.10
CA GLY A 32 38.93 27.34 -14.19
C GLY A 32 38.98 28.11 -12.88
N ASP A 33 38.86 29.44 -12.95
CA ASP A 33 38.79 30.31 -11.79
C ASP A 33 37.51 30.10 -10.97
N ALA A 34 36.37 29.93 -11.63
CA ALA A 34 35.09 29.64 -11.01
C ALA A 34 35.08 28.29 -10.29
N LEU A 35 35.68 27.25 -10.89
CA LEU A 35 35.78 25.94 -10.26
C LEU A 35 36.68 25.98 -9.02
N THR A 36 37.82 26.67 -9.12
CA THR A 36 38.75 26.86 -7.99
C THR A 36 38.06 27.62 -6.86
N TRP A 37 37.28 28.64 -7.22
CA TRP A 37 36.49 29.41 -6.27
C TRP A 37 35.40 28.57 -5.59
N LEU A 38 34.62 27.78 -6.34
CA LEU A 38 33.59 26.88 -5.80
C LEU A 38 34.17 25.85 -4.82
N ARG A 39 35.33 25.27 -5.12
CA ARG A 39 36.05 24.35 -4.21
C ARG A 39 36.42 25.00 -2.88
N GLY A 40 36.69 26.30 -2.90
CA GLY A 40 37.02 27.07 -1.70
C GLY A 40 35.82 27.45 -0.82
N LEU A 41 34.59 27.13 -1.24
CA LEU A 41 33.38 27.42 -0.47
C LEU A 41 32.96 26.28 0.47
N ASP A 42 33.77 25.23 0.58
CA ASP A 42 33.43 24.09 1.42
C ASP A 42 33.27 24.51 2.90
N GLY A 43 32.07 24.30 3.46
CA GLY A 43 31.70 24.72 4.81
C GLY A 43 31.43 26.23 4.98
N ALA A 44 31.47 27.03 3.91
CA ALA A 44 31.17 28.46 3.99
C ALA A 44 29.66 28.71 4.14
N ALA A 45 29.30 29.78 4.85
CA ALA A 45 27.92 30.25 4.92
C ALA A 45 27.56 31.10 3.68
N PRO A 46 26.27 31.22 3.29
CA PRO A 46 25.87 31.96 2.09
C PRO A 46 26.35 33.41 2.03
N GLU A 47 26.36 34.12 3.16
CA GLU A 47 26.84 35.51 3.21
C GLU A 47 28.35 35.61 2.95
N GLU A 48 29.13 34.67 3.48
CA GLU A 48 30.56 34.58 3.23
C GLU A 48 30.84 34.23 1.76
N ALA A 49 30.12 33.25 1.22
CA ALA A 49 30.25 32.87 -0.18
C ALA A 49 29.93 34.05 -1.13
N ARG A 50 28.86 34.81 -0.85
CA ARG A 50 28.54 36.04 -1.61
C ARG A 50 29.63 37.09 -1.48
N GLY A 51 30.20 37.29 -0.29
CA GLY A 51 31.33 38.20 -0.08
C GLY A 51 32.55 37.82 -0.91
N ARG A 52 32.89 36.52 -0.94
CA ARG A 52 34.01 35.97 -1.72
C ARG A 52 33.77 36.05 -3.24
N LEU A 53 32.52 36.09 -3.72
CA LEU A 53 32.21 36.22 -5.15
C LEU A 53 32.71 37.54 -5.75
N GLY A 54 32.80 38.61 -4.93
CA GLY A 54 33.29 39.91 -5.37
C GLY A 54 34.69 39.84 -5.99
N ALA A 55 35.61 39.08 -5.36
CA ALA A 55 36.97 38.90 -5.86
C ALA A 55 37.01 38.14 -7.21
N LEU A 56 36.11 37.17 -7.41
CA LEU A 56 35.99 36.47 -8.69
C LEU A 56 35.47 37.41 -9.78
N ARG A 57 34.45 38.23 -9.48
CA ARG A 57 33.90 39.23 -10.41
C ARG A 57 34.93 40.31 -10.79
N SER A 58 35.75 40.77 -9.84
CA SER A 58 36.80 41.75 -10.14
C SER A 58 37.87 41.22 -11.10
N ARG A 59 38.14 39.91 -11.09
CA ARG A 59 39.06 39.27 -12.04
C ARG A 59 38.45 39.09 -13.43
N HIS A 60 37.12 39.08 -13.52
CA HIS A 60 36.36 38.84 -14.76
C HIS A 60 35.25 39.89 -14.93
N PRO A 61 35.59 41.18 -15.13
CA PRO A 61 34.64 42.30 -15.08
C PRO A 61 33.55 42.30 -16.18
N GLY A 62 33.69 41.46 -17.21
CA GLY A 62 32.71 41.29 -18.30
C GLY A 62 31.78 40.08 -18.16
N ALA A 63 31.94 39.26 -17.12
CA ALA A 63 31.15 38.04 -16.92
C ALA A 63 29.97 38.28 -15.96
N ASP A 64 28.74 37.98 -16.40
CA ASP A 64 27.60 37.85 -15.48
C ASP A 64 27.75 36.55 -14.68
N MET A 65 27.63 36.65 -13.37
CA MET A 65 27.78 35.53 -12.45
C MET A 65 26.68 35.59 -11.41
N ARG A 66 25.91 34.51 -11.28
CA ARG A 66 24.87 34.40 -10.25
C ARG A 66 25.14 33.19 -9.39
N LEU A 67 25.31 33.43 -8.09
CA LEU A 67 25.45 32.37 -7.10
C LEU A 67 24.08 31.93 -6.63
N VAL A 68 23.83 30.63 -6.71
CA VAL A 68 22.66 29.97 -6.13
C VAL A 68 23.15 29.00 -5.07
N TRP A 69 22.39 28.82 -3.99
CA TRP A 69 22.72 27.84 -2.97
C TRP A 69 21.46 27.17 -2.43
N GLN A 70 21.64 25.99 -1.87
CA GLN A 70 20.64 25.25 -1.12
C GLN A 70 21.29 24.68 0.12
N ARG A 71 20.51 24.63 1.20
CA ARG A 71 20.90 23.96 2.44
C ARG A 71 20.46 22.51 2.39
N GLU A 72 21.38 21.59 2.66
CA GLU A 72 21.09 20.17 2.83
C GLU A 72 20.35 19.97 4.16
N ALA A 73 19.22 19.26 4.14
CA ALA A 73 18.39 19.07 5.32
C ALA A 73 19.05 18.12 6.31
N ALA A 74 19.70 17.06 5.82
CA ALA A 74 20.29 16.02 6.66
C ALA A 74 21.54 16.48 7.42
N THR A 75 22.42 17.25 6.76
CA THR A 75 23.69 17.69 7.36
C THR A 75 23.69 19.16 7.76
N GLY A 76 22.76 19.95 7.23
CA GLY A 76 22.74 21.40 7.41
C GLY A 76 23.75 22.16 6.55
N ASP A 77 24.56 21.47 5.74
CA ASP A 77 25.60 22.07 4.89
C ASP A 77 25.02 22.87 3.72
N TYR A 78 25.79 23.80 3.18
CA TYR A 78 25.41 24.57 1.99
C TYR A 78 26.11 24.06 0.74
N HIS A 79 25.35 23.94 -0.34
CA HIS A 79 25.86 23.64 -1.68
C HIS A 79 25.69 24.85 -2.57
N TYR A 80 26.65 25.07 -3.47
CA TYR A 80 26.75 26.25 -4.29
C TYR A 80 26.86 25.90 -5.77
N ASP A 81 26.04 26.55 -6.57
CA ASP A 81 26.09 26.54 -8.03
C ASP A 81 26.37 27.96 -8.52
N LEU A 82 27.36 28.10 -9.42
CA LEU A 82 27.62 29.34 -10.10
C LEU A 82 27.02 29.28 -11.51
N LEU A 83 26.05 30.15 -11.75
CA LEU A 83 25.42 30.33 -13.05
C LEU A 83 26.15 31.42 -13.83
N LEU A 84 26.55 31.07 -15.04
CA LEU A 84 27.24 31.94 -15.99
C LEU A 84 26.38 32.07 -17.26
N PRO A 85 25.53 33.11 -17.35
CA PRO A 85 24.74 33.39 -18.54
C PRO A 85 25.64 33.68 -19.74
N SER A 86 25.26 33.18 -20.91
CA SER A 86 25.93 33.44 -22.18
C SER A 86 24.90 33.60 -23.32
N ALA A 87 25.35 34.03 -24.50
CA ALA A 87 24.45 34.26 -25.64
C ALA A 87 23.69 32.99 -26.10
N GLY A 88 24.23 31.79 -25.84
CA GLY A 88 23.63 30.51 -26.24
C GLY A 88 22.93 29.75 -25.12
N GLY A 89 22.89 30.28 -23.89
CA GLY A 89 22.30 29.59 -22.75
C GLY A 89 22.91 30.01 -21.41
N THR A 90 22.86 29.13 -20.42
CA THR A 90 23.49 29.35 -19.11
C THR A 90 24.34 28.15 -18.78
N VAL A 91 25.61 28.38 -18.46
CA VAL A 91 26.49 27.35 -17.92
C VAL A 91 26.27 27.32 -16.41
N SER A 92 25.87 26.17 -15.87
CA SER A 92 25.92 25.93 -14.42
C SER A 92 27.21 25.21 -14.07
N LEU A 93 27.92 25.72 -13.08
CA LEU A 93 29.11 25.10 -12.53
C LEU A 93 28.86 24.78 -11.06
N ALA A 94 29.04 23.51 -10.69
CA ALA A 94 28.83 23.02 -9.33
C ALA A 94 30.04 22.22 -8.88
N PHE A 95 30.32 22.24 -7.58
CA PHE A 95 31.31 21.37 -6.96
C PHE A 95 30.67 20.65 -5.78
N ALA A 96 30.82 19.32 -5.76
CA ALA A 96 30.45 18.48 -4.63
C ALA A 96 31.71 17.79 -4.10
N PRO A 97 32.07 17.96 -2.83
CA PRO A 97 33.11 17.13 -2.21
C PRO A 97 32.66 15.67 -2.12
N ASP A 98 33.59 14.73 -1.91
CA ASP A 98 33.31 13.28 -1.91
C ASP A 98 32.21 12.84 -0.91
N ARG A 99 31.99 13.64 0.14
CA ARG A 99 30.94 13.42 1.14
C ARG A 99 29.55 13.90 0.73
N ALA A 100 29.41 14.49 -0.46
CA ALA A 100 28.21 15.17 -0.92
C ALA A 100 27.76 14.67 -2.30
N ILE A 101 26.45 14.57 -2.49
CA ILE A 101 25.86 14.20 -3.79
C ILE A 101 25.88 15.43 -4.72
N PRO A 102 26.26 15.34 -6.00
CA PRO A 102 26.13 16.45 -6.95
C PRO A 102 24.68 16.93 -7.13
N TRP A 103 24.48 18.25 -7.21
CA TRP A 103 23.16 18.89 -7.33
C TRP A 103 22.22 18.30 -8.40
N PRO A 104 22.68 17.94 -9.62
CA PRO A 104 21.81 17.34 -10.64
C PRO A 104 21.16 16.03 -10.21
N LEU A 105 21.76 15.32 -9.24
CA LEU A 105 21.25 14.07 -8.69
C LEU A 105 20.36 14.28 -7.46
N ARG A 106 20.30 15.49 -6.90
CA ARG A 106 19.50 15.81 -5.70
C ARG A 106 18.05 16.17 -6.03
N ASN A 107 17.81 16.86 -7.14
CA ASN A 107 16.45 17.20 -7.60
C ASN A 107 15.72 16.05 -8.33
N SER A 108 16.27 14.83 -8.32
CA SER A 108 15.51 13.64 -8.68
C SER A 108 14.53 13.22 -7.58
N GLN A 109 14.62 13.81 -6.38
CA GLN A 109 13.62 13.69 -5.32
C GLN A 109 13.23 15.11 -4.86
N ARG A 110 11.99 15.53 -5.10
CA ARG A 110 11.51 16.84 -4.63
C ARG A 110 11.38 16.78 -3.11
N SER A 111 11.76 17.83 -2.40
CA SER A 111 11.60 17.93 -0.94
C SER A 111 10.14 17.88 -0.45
N GLY A 112 9.16 18.05 -1.34
CA GLY A 112 7.74 17.77 -1.06
C GLY A 112 7.33 16.30 -1.23
N GLU A 113 8.17 15.44 -1.80
CA GLU A 113 7.90 14.00 -1.95
C GLU A 113 8.21 13.20 -0.68
N GLN A 114 8.91 13.81 0.28
CA GLN A 114 9.17 13.21 1.59
C GLN A 114 8.08 13.53 2.60
N VAL A 115 7.27 14.59 2.43
CA VAL A 115 6.15 14.88 3.33
C VAL A 115 4.90 14.18 2.83
N VAL A 116 4.41 13.19 3.58
CA VAL A 116 3.23 12.40 3.24
C VAL A 116 1.96 13.15 3.57
N LEU A 117 1.92 13.79 4.74
CA LEU A 117 0.77 14.57 5.22
C LEU A 117 1.20 15.60 6.26
N ARG A 118 0.38 16.63 6.47
CA ARG A 118 0.57 17.64 7.51
C ARG A 118 -0.67 17.69 8.40
N VAL A 119 -0.50 17.58 9.71
CA VAL A 119 -1.58 17.73 10.72
C VAL A 119 -1.24 18.91 11.61
N ASP A 120 -2.11 19.92 11.66
CA ASP A 120 -1.96 21.11 12.51
C ASP A 120 -0.59 21.81 12.38
N GLY A 121 -0.02 21.82 11.17
CA GLY A 121 1.28 22.43 10.90
C GLY A 121 2.49 21.50 11.12
N VAL A 122 2.27 20.28 11.60
CA VAL A 122 3.32 19.26 11.77
C VAL A 122 3.40 18.41 10.52
N ASP A 123 4.56 18.44 9.85
CA ASP A 123 4.86 17.57 8.73
C ASP A 123 5.13 16.14 9.21
N VAL A 124 4.47 15.17 8.56
CA VAL A 124 4.75 13.75 8.71
C VAL A 124 5.52 13.30 7.48
N GLU A 125 6.78 12.96 7.70
CA GLU A 125 7.67 12.48 6.65
C GLU A 125 7.44 11.01 6.33
N ILE A 126 7.83 10.58 5.12
CA ILE A 126 7.71 9.20 4.65
C ILE A 126 8.50 8.25 5.54
N GLU A 127 9.62 8.68 6.10
CA GLU A 127 10.39 7.91 7.08
C GLU A 127 9.57 7.64 8.35
N HIS A 128 8.85 8.65 8.83
CA HIS A 128 7.95 8.50 9.96
C HIS A 128 6.79 7.56 9.61
N VAL A 129 6.18 7.70 8.43
CA VAL A 129 5.13 6.76 7.96
C VAL A 129 5.68 5.34 7.87
N VAL A 130 6.86 5.14 7.29
CA VAL A 130 7.51 3.82 7.20
C VAL A 130 7.81 3.26 8.60
N SER A 131 8.16 4.09 9.57
CA SER A 131 8.32 3.65 10.97
C SER A 131 6.98 3.23 11.60
N LEU A 132 5.86 3.86 11.24
CA LEU A 132 4.53 3.42 11.66
C LEU A 132 4.07 2.15 10.95
N LEU A 133 4.64 1.85 9.78
CA LEU A 133 4.45 0.60 9.06
C LEU A 133 5.21 -0.58 9.70
N ASP A 134 5.96 -0.39 10.80
CA ASP A 134 6.59 -1.52 11.51
C ASP A 134 5.57 -2.54 12.03
N VAL A 135 4.29 -2.16 12.18
CA VAL A 135 3.17 -3.08 12.45
C VAL A 135 3.08 -4.19 11.39
N LEU A 136 3.53 -3.96 10.15
CA LEU A 136 3.64 -5.00 9.12
C LEU A 136 4.53 -6.18 9.53
N TRP A 137 5.54 -5.94 10.38
CA TRP A 137 6.42 -7.00 10.88
C TRP A 137 5.78 -7.82 12.00
N GLU A 138 4.85 -7.23 12.74
CA GLU A 138 4.14 -7.88 13.85
C GLU A 138 2.86 -8.59 13.37
N ASP A 139 2.20 -8.06 12.33
CA ASP A 139 1.00 -8.64 11.70
C ASP A 139 1.32 -9.19 10.29
N ALA A 140 1.68 -10.48 10.24
CA ALA A 140 1.86 -11.21 8.99
C ALA A 140 0.60 -11.17 8.09
N GLY A 141 -0.59 -10.98 8.65
CA GLY A 141 -1.83 -10.82 7.90
C GLY A 141 -1.85 -9.56 7.05
N LEU A 142 -1.26 -8.45 7.52
CA LEU A 142 -1.15 -7.23 6.73
C LEU A 142 -0.14 -7.40 5.59
N ALA A 143 0.99 -8.06 5.82
CA ALA A 143 1.94 -8.42 4.77
C ALA A 143 1.30 -9.31 3.69
N VAL A 144 0.54 -10.34 4.09
CA VAL A 144 -0.22 -11.20 3.17
C VAL A 144 -1.20 -10.38 2.33
N ARG A 145 -1.95 -9.45 2.94
CA ARG A 145 -2.88 -8.56 2.21
C ARG A 145 -2.16 -7.72 1.16
N LEU A 146 -1.01 -7.14 1.50
CA LEU A 146 -0.21 -6.32 0.59
C LEU A 146 0.29 -7.14 -0.60
N VAL A 147 0.92 -8.29 -0.32
CA VAL A 147 1.44 -9.17 -1.39
C VAL A 147 0.31 -9.68 -2.27
N ASN A 148 -0.83 -10.08 -1.70
CA ASN A 148 -2.00 -10.49 -2.47
C ASN A 148 -2.52 -9.36 -3.37
N ALA A 149 -2.53 -8.11 -2.91
CA ALA A 149 -2.92 -6.97 -3.73
C ALA A 149 -1.97 -6.81 -4.94
N CYS A 150 -0.66 -6.87 -4.73
CA CYS A 150 0.32 -6.80 -5.82
C CYS A 150 0.15 -7.95 -6.84
N LEU A 151 -0.10 -9.18 -6.36
CA LEU A 151 -0.34 -10.34 -7.23
C LEU A 151 -1.60 -10.18 -8.09
N VAL A 152 -2.67 -9.64 -7.50
CA VAL A 152 -3.91 -9.34 -8.23
C VAL A 152 -3.66 -8.25 -9.27
N GLU A 153 -2.95 -7.18 -8.91
CA GLU A 153 -2.61 -6.09 -9.83
C GLU A 153 -1.80 -6.58 -11.03
N GLN A 154 -0.80 -7.44 -10.82
CA GLN A 154 -0.02 -8.03 -11.90
C GLN A 154 -0.89 -8.82 -12.89
N GLU A 155 -1.80 -9.66 -12.38
CA GLU A 155 -2.72 -10.45 -13.21
C GLU A 155 -3.75 -9.58 -13.94
N VAL A 156 -4.21 -8.51 -13.28
CA VAL A 156 -5.12 -7.54 -13.87
C VAL A 156 -4.43 -6.75 -14.99
N ALA A 157 -3.19 -6.32 -14.77
CA ALA A 157 -2.39 -5.58 -15.75
C ALA A 157 -2.05 -6.44 -16.98
N ALA A 158 -1.81 -7.74 -16.78
CA ALA A 158 -1.59 -8.69 -17.88
C ALA A 158 -2.87 -9.09 -18.62
N SER A 159 -4.06 -8.76 -18.08
CA SER A 159 -5.33 -9.09 -18.71
C SER A 159 -5.70 -8.06 -19.78
N ALA A 160 -6.35 -8.54 -20.85
CA ALA A 160 -6.86 -7.69 -21.94
C ALA A 160 -7.71 -6.53 -21.41
N ASP A 161 -7.86 -5.46 -22.17
CA ASP A 161 -8.76 -4.38 -21.77
C ASP A 161 -10.23 -4.81 -21.79
N LEU A 162 -11.07 -4.02 -21.13
CA LEU A 162 -12.51 -4.20 -21.16
C LEU A 162 -13.02 -3.60 -22.47
N THR A 163 -14.03 -4.21 -23.08
CA THR A 163 -14.77 -3.52 -24.15
C THR A 163 -15.61 -2.39 -23.56
N ASP A 164 -16.05 -1.46 -24.40
CA ASP A 164 -16.90 -0.34 -23.96
C ASP A 164 -18.21 -0.85 -23.32
N GLU A 165 -18.78 -1.94 -23.85
CA GLU A 165 -19.97 -2.58 -23.28
C GLU A 165 -19.69 -3.20 -21.90
N GLU A 166 -18.53 -3.84 -21.74
CA GLU A 166 -18.11 -4.40 -20.45
C GLU A 166 -17.87 -3.30 -19.41
N LEU A 167 -17.24 -2.19 -19.80
CA LEU A 167 -16.99 -1.04 -18.93
C LEU A 167 -18.30 -0.35 -18.52
N GLN A 168 -19.25 -0.20 -19.45
CA GLN A 168 -20.56 0.35 -19.15
C GLN A 168 -21.32 -0.55 -18.17
N ALA A 169 -21.36 -1.87 -18.41
CA ALA A 169 -22.01 -2.82 -17.52
C ALA A 169 -21.36 -2.83 -16.11
N ALA A 170 -20.03 -2.70 -16.06
CA ALA A 170 -19.30 -2.57 -14.81
C ALA A 170 -19.64 -1.27 -14.07
N THR A 171 -19.74 -0.15 -14.78
CA THR A 171 -20.13 1.15 -14.22
C THR A 171 -21.53 1.07 -13.62
N ASP A 172 -22.48 0.45 -14.33
CA ASP A 172 -23.84 0.27 -13.83
C ASP A 172 -23.88 -0.63 -12.60
N SER A 173 -23.08 -1.70 -12.58
CA SER A 173 -22.96 -2.58 -11.41
C SER A 173 -22.32 -1.86 -10.22
N PHE A 174 -21.28 -1.07 -10.45
CA PHE A 174 -20.61 -0.22 -9.47
C PHE A 174 -21.60 0.74 -8.83
N ARG A 175 -22.43 1.41 -9.64
CA ARG A 175 -23.46 2.33 -9.20
C ARG A 175 -24.55 1.63 -8.41
N ARG A 176 -25.07 0.49 -8.88
CA ARG A 176 -26.08 -0.30 -8.14
C ARG A 176 -25.59 -0.76 -6.77
N ALA A 177 -24.36 -1.26 -6.69
CA ALA A 177 -23.78 -1.74 -5.43
C ALA A 177 -23.62 -0.62 -4.37
N ARG A 178 -23.55 0.64 -4.82
CA ARG A 178 -23.35 1.83 -3.96
C ARG A 178 -24.58 2.71 -3.85
N GLY A 179 -25.73 2.29 -4.40
CA GLY A 179 -26.97 3.09 -4.39
C GLY A 179 -26.94 4.34 -5.27
N LEU A 180 -25.97 4.47 -6.19
CA LEU A 180 -25.77 5.65 -7.05
C LEU A 180 -26.68 5.60 -8.29
N LEU A 181 -27.98 5.43 -8.06
CA LEU A 181 -28.96 5.13 -9.11
C LEU A 181 -29.28 6.33 -10.02
N THR A 182 -28.83 7.54 -9.66
CA THR A 182 -29.04 8.76 -10.45
C THR A 182 -27.70 9.40 -10.84
N ALA A 183 -27.71 10.23 -11.89
CA ALA A 183 -26.53 10.99 -12.30
C ALA A 183 -26.07 11.92 -11.17
N ARG A 184 -27.01 12.68 -10.58
CA ARG A 184 -26.77 13.57 -9.44
C ARG A 184 -26.11 12.87 -8.25
N ALA A 185 -26.59 11.68 -7.85
CA ALA A 185 -25.98 10.93 -6.75
C ALA A 185 -24.54 10.48 -7.09
N THR A 186 -24.27 10.18 -8.35
CA THR A 186 -22.93 9.80 -8.82
C THR A 186 -21.99 11.02 -8.81
N GLU A 187 -22.47 12.17 -9.26
CA GLU A 187 -21.75 13.44 -9.23
C GLU A 187 -21.45 13.90 -7.79
N GLU A 188 -22.42 13.83 -6.88
CA GLU A 188 -22.24 14.12 -5.45
C GLU A 188 -21.19 13.19 -4.83
N TRP A 189 -21.29 11.87 -5.07
CA TRP A 189 -20.32 10.89 -4.59
C TRP A 189 -18.90 11.14 -5.11
N MET A 190 -18.77 11.55 -6.38
CA MET A 190 -17.49 11.93 -6.98
C MET A 190 -16.96 13.22 -6.37
N ALA A 191 -17.80 14.24 -6.19
CA ALA A 191 -17.42 15.53 -5.62
C ALA A 191 -16.94 15.39 -4.17
N GLU A 192 -17.64 14.62 -3.34
CA GLU A 192 -17.23 14.29 -1.96
C GLU A 192 -15.83 13.68 -1.87
N ARG A 193 -15.39 13.00 -2.93
CA ARG A 193 -14.11 12.27 -2.99
C ARG A 193 -13.07 12.97 -3.87
N GLY A 194 -13.38 14.15 -4.40
CA GLY A 194 -12.50 14.88 -5.31
C GLY A 194 -12.19 14.10 -6.60
N LEU A 195 -13.12 13.25 -7.07
CA LEU A 195 -12.92 12.40 -8.23
C LEU A 195 -13.47 13.07 -9.50
N GLY A 196 -12.69 13.04 -10.57
CA GLY A 196 -13.17 13.32 -11.92
C GLY A 196 -13.64 12.04 -12.64
N GLN A 197 -14.31 12.21 -13.78
CA GLN A 197 -14.84 11.12 -14.60
C GLN A 197 -13.76 10.08 -14.98
N ALA A 198 -12.60 10.54 -15.46
CA ALA A 198 -11.49 9.65 -15.82
C ALA A 198 -11.00 8.79 -14.64
N ARG A 199 -11.04 9.34 -13.41
CA ARG A 199 -10.65 8.60 -12.21
C ARG A 199 -11.72 7.59 -11.80
N LEU A 200 -13.01 7.93 -11.95
CA LEU A 200 -14.10 6.98 -11.76
C LEU A 200 -13.96 5.79 -12.73
N GLU A 201 -13.77 6.06 -14.02
CA GLU A 201 -13.58 5.02 -15.04
C GLU A 201 -12.38 4.12 -14.72
N GLN A 202 -11.27 4.69 -14.25
CA GLN A 202 -10.12 3.92 -13.81
C GLN A 202 -10.46 2.99 -12.62
N ILE A 203 -11.18 3.49 -11.61
CA ILE A 203 -11.62 2.70 -10.45
C ILE A 203 -12.51 1.55 -10.90
N VAL A 204 -13.52 1.84 -11.73
CA VAL A 204 -14.46 0.84 -12.25
C VAL A 204 -13.73 -0.20 -13.10
N THR A 205 -12.81 0.24 -13.96
CA THR A 205 -11.99 -0.67 -14.80
C THR A 205 -11.21 -1.65 -13.95
N VAL A 206 -10.53 -1.17 -12.89
CA VAL A 206 -9.78 -2.05 -11.98
C VAL A 206 -10.72 -3.02 -11.26
N GLU A 207 -11.82 -2.55 -10.67
CA GLU A 207 -12.80 -3.42 -9.99
C GLU A 207 -13.36 -4.49 -10.94
N ALA A 208 -13.68 -4.12 -12.17
CA ALA A 208 -14.21 -5.03 -13.18
C ALA A 208 -13.20 -6.07 -13.66
N LYS A 209 -11.94 -5.67 -13.90
CA LYS A 209 -10.87 -6.62 -14.24
C LYS A 209 -10.60 -7.59 -13.08
N VAL A 210 -10.63 -7.13 -11.83
CA VAL A 210 -10.53 -8.00 -10.64
C VAL A 210 -11.70 -8.98 -10.58
N ALA A 211 -12.93 -8.51 -10.81
CA ALA A 211 -14.11 -9.38 -10.82
C ALA A 211 -14.04 -10.42 -11.96
N ARG A 212 -13.54 -10.05 -13.14
CA ARG A 212 -13.30 -10.97 -14.26
C ARG A 212 -12.23 -12.00 -13.93
N LEU A 213 -11.13 -11.58 -13.29
CA LEU A 213 -10.09 -12.48 -12.79
C LEU A 213 -10.68 -13.50 -11.80
N ARG A 214 -11.46 -13.05 -10.81
CA ARG A 214 -12.14 -13.95 -9.86
C ARG A 214 -13.01 -14.97 -10.57
N ARG A 215 -13.90 -14.54 -11.47
CA ARG A 215 -14.76 -15.46 -12.25
C ARG A 215 -13.95 -16.46 -13.08
N ARG A 216 -12.83 -16.03 -13.67
CA ARG A 216 -11.94 -16.91 -14.44
C ARG A 216 -11.31 -17.98 -13.55
N VAL A 217 -10.88 -17.60 -12.35
CA VAL A 217 -10.23 -18.52 -11.39
C VAL A 217 -11.23 -19.50 -10.79
N THR A 218 -12.43 -19.03 -10.42
CA THR A 218 -13.44 -19.84 -9.74
C THR A 218 -14.37 -20.60 -10.68
N GLY A 219 -14.44 -20.18 -11.95
CA GLY A 219 -15.34 -20.73 -12.96
C GLY A 219 -15.18 -22.23 -13.12
N GLY A 220 -16.28 -22.98 -12.92
CA GLY A 220 -16.31 -24.43 -13.04
C GLY A 220 -15.70 -25.21 -11.87
N GLN A 221 -15.17 -24.54 -10.84
CA GLN A 221 -14.61 -25.19 -9.65
C GLN A 221 -15.55 -25.17 -8.44
N VAL A 222 -16.56 -24.29 -8.43
CA VAL A 222 -17.44 -24.08 -7.28
C VAL A 222 -18.19 -25.35 -6.89
N GLU A 223 -18.78 -26.03 -7.87
CA GLU A 223 -19.57 -27.24 -7.64
C GLU A 223 -18.70 -28.37 -7.09
N GLY A 224 -17.48 -28.54 -7.62
CA GLY A 224 -16.51 -29.52 -7.13
C GLY A 224 -16.02 -29.19 -5.71
N TYR A 225 -15.68 -27.92 -5.46
CA TYR A 225 -15.27 -27.45 -4.14
C TYR A 225 -16.38 -27.69 -3.11
N PHE A 226 -17.64 -27.37 -3.45
CA PHE A 226 -18.78 -27.57 -2.56
C PHE A 226 -19.05 -29.07 -2.30
N ALA A 227 -18.90 -29.94 -3.30
CA ALA A 227 -19.07 -31.38 -3.10
C ALA A 227 -18.03 -31.95 -2.12
N GLU A 228 -16.81 -31.42 -2.13
CA GLU A 228 -15.71 -31.86 -1.26
C GLU A 228 -15.76 -31.21 0.14
N HIS A 229 -16.09 -29.91 0.21
CA HIS A 229 -15.97 -29.10 1.44
C HIS A 229 -17.33 -28.68 2.03
N GLY A 230 -18.45 -29.11 1.45
CA GLY A 230 -19.79 -28.63 1.80
C GLY A 230 -20.14 -28.77 3.28
N ALA A 231 -19.69 -29.83 3.95
CA ALA A 231 -19.89 -30.03 5.39
C ALA A 231 -19.20 -28.95 6.26
N GLY A 232 -18.08 -28.39 5.79
CA GLY A 232 -17.40 -27.27 6.44
C GLY A 232 -18.14 -25.94 6.27
N LEU A 233 -19.03 -25.86 5.27
CA LEU A 233 -19.87 -24.70 5.00
C LEU A 233 -21.22 -24.75 5.73
N ASP A 234 -21.50 -25.81 6.50
CA ASP A 234 -22.67 -25.88 7.37
C ASP A 234 -22.74 -24.64 8.26
N VAL A 235 -23.94 -24.07 8.40
CA VAL A 235 -24.13 -22.89 9.25
C VAL A 235 -24.56 -23.34 10.64
N LEU A 236 -23.73 -23.04 11.63
CA LEU A 236 -24.05 -23.27 13.04
C LEU A 236 -24.72 -22.01 13.58
N ARG A 237 -25.97 -22.15 14.02
CA ARG A 237 -26.62 -21.12 14.83
C ARG A 237 -26.14 -21.28 16.25
N VAL A 238 -25.54 -20.24 16.81
CA VAL A 238 -24.88 -20.30 18.12
C VAL A 238 -25.32 -19.17 19.05
N VAL A 239 -25.23 -19.42 20.35
CA VAL A 239 -25.18 -18.38 21.39
C VAL A 239 -23.74 -18.24 21.83
N ARG A 240 -23.17 -17.05 21.70
CA ARG A 240 -21.87 -16.72 22.31
C ARG A 240 -22.08 -15.94 23.58
N LEU A 241 -21.52 -16.47 24.67
CA LEU A 241 -21.37 -15.78 25.94
C LEU A 241 -19.94 -15.29 26.05
N ARG A 242 -19.77 -14.04 26.46
CA ARG A 242 -18.45 -13.43 26.68
C ARG A 242 -18.36 -12.98 28.12
N TYR A 243 -17.22 -13.23 28.75
CA TYR A 243 -16.90 -12.86 30.13
C TYR A 243 -15.59 -12.09 30.20
N GLY A 244 -15.47 -11.20 31.20
CA GLY A 244 -14.22 -10.50 31.48
C GLY A 244 -13.17 -11.39 32.15
N ALA A 245 -13.59 -12.39 32.94
CA ALA A 245 -12.70 -13.28 33.68
C ALA A 245 -12.86 -14.74 33.25
N ARG A 246 -11.75 -15.47 33.26
CA ARG A 246 -11.70 -16.90 32.89
C ARG A 246 -12.58 -17.76 33.79
N ALA A 247 -12.55 -17.48 35.09
CA ALA A 247 -13.29 -18.25 36.09
C ALA A 247 -14.81 -18.24 35.84
N ASP A 248 -15.36 -17.09 35.44
CA ASP A 248 -16.79 -16.96 35.12
C ASP A 248 -17.15 -17.75 33.86
N ALA A 249 -16.30 -17.70 32.84
CA ALA A 249 -16.47 -18.49 31.63
C ALA A 249 -16.40 -20.00 31.89
N ASP A 250 -15.45 -20.45 32.72
CA ASP A 250 -15.34 -21.85 33.13
C ASP A 250 -16.57 -22.30 33.91
N ALA A 251 -17.07 -21.48 34.85
CA ALA A 251 -18.28 -21.79 35.61
C ALA A 251 -19.52 -21.90 34.71
N ALA A 252 -19.69 -20.97 33.78
CA ALA A 252 -20.78 -20.99 32.79
C ALA A 252 -20.69 -22.24 31.89
N ALA A 253 -19.50 -22.54 31.36
CA ALA A 253 -19.28 -23.71 30.51
C ALA A 253 -19.54 -25.02 31.27
N ALA A 254 -19.11 -25.13 32.53
CA ALA A 254 -19.37 -26.30 33.37
C ALA A 254 -20.88 -26.50 33.58
N ARG A 255 -21.62 -25.44 33.92
CA ARG A 255 -23.08 -25.49 34.11
C ARG A 255 -23.82 -25.88 32.83
N LEU A 256 -23.39 -25.34 31.68
CA LEU A 256 -23.97 -25.67 30.38
C LEU A 256 -23.68 -27.12 29.97
N ARG A 257 -22.46 -27.60 30.16
CA ARG A 257 -22.08 -29.00 29.87
C ARG A 257 -22.79 -30.00 30.76
N GLU A 258 -22.98 -29.68 32.04
CA GLU A 258 -23.75 -30.55 32.93
C GLU A 258 -25.20 -30.67 32.44
N ARG A 259 -25.80 -29.53 32.05
CA ARG A 259 -27.16 -29.53 31.51
C ARG A 259 -27.26 -30.29 30.19
N SER A 260 -26.29 -30.15 29.29
CA SER A 260 -26.33 -30.80 27.96
C SER A 260 -26.28 -32.33 28.00
N ARG A 261 -25.87 -32.94 29.12
CA ARG A 261 -25.92 -34.40 29.29
C ARG A 261 -27.33 -34.96 29.42
N THR A 262 -28.28 -34.15 29.87
CA THR A 262 -29.63 -34.61 30.25
C THR A 262 -30.76 -33.84 29.58
N ALA A 263 -30.46 -32.67 29.00
CA ALA A 263 -31.43 -31.76 28.42
C ALA A 263 -31.39 -31.78 26.89
N THR A 264 -32.47 -31.32 26.26
CA THR A 264 -32.51 -31.09 24.82
C THR A 264 -31.68 -29.87 24.42
N ALA A 265 -31.33 -29.76 23.13
CA ALA A 265 -30.60 -28.59 22.61
C ALA A 265 -31.34 -27.27 22.86
N GLU A 266 -32.68 -27.29 22.78
CA GLU A 266 -33.52 -26.12 23.06
C GLU A 266 -33.43 -25.69 24.53
N GLU A 267 -33.47 -26.65 25.46
CA GLU A 267 -33.32 -26.37 26.90
C GLU A 267 -31.91 -25.85 27.24
N VAL A 268 -30.86 -26.40 26.62
CA VAL A 268 -29.49 -25.89 26.77
C VAL A 268 -29.39 -24.47 26.19
N GLY A 269 -30.01 -24.20 25.05
CA GLY A 269 -30.07 -22.87 24.46
C GLY A 269 -30.82 -21.85 25.32
N ALA A 270 -31.93 -22.25 25.92
CA ALA A 270 -32.67 -21.42 26.87
C ALA A 270 -31.83 -21.10 28.11
N LEU A 271 -31.13 -22.10 28.67
CA LEU A 271 -30.19 -21.89 29.78
C LEU A 271 -29.05 -20.95 29.40
N ALA A 272 -28.46 -21.12 28.21
CA ALA A 272 -27.40 -20.26 27.70
C ALA A 272 -27.87 -18.80 27.59
N THR A 273 -29.06 -18.57 27.03
CA THR A 273 -29.66 -17.24 26.94
C THR A 273 -29.95 -16.64 28.32
N GLY A 274 -30.39 -17.46 29.28
CA GLY A 274 -30.60 -17.05 30.67
C GLY A 274 -29.30 -16.63 31.36
N LEU A 275 -28.26 -17.45 31.29
CA LEU A 275 -26.92 -17.15 31.82
C LEU A 275 -26.33 -15.88 31.20
N ALA A 276 -26.53 -15.70 29.91
CA ALA A 276 -26.14 -14.49 29.19
C ALA A 276 -26.84 -13.24 29.73
N THR A 277 -28.14 -13.33 29.99
CA THR A 277 -28.95 -12.23 30.53
C THR A 277 -28.51 -11.89 31.94
N GLU A 278 -28.29 -12.90 32.80
CA GLU A 278 -27.77 -12.72 34.16
C GLU A 278 -26.39 -12.03 34.14
N ALA A 279 -25.47 -12.51 33.30
CA ALA A 279 -24.14 -11.94 33.17
C ALA A 279 -24.16 -10.49 32.65
N ALA A 280 -25.02 -10.18 31.68
CA ALA A 280 -25.18 -8.83 31.15
C ALA A 280 -25.74 -7.86 32.20
N LEU A 281 -26.77 -8.28 32.94
CA LEU A 281 -27.36 -7.48 34.02
C LEU A 281 -26.38 -7.23 35.17
N ALA A 282 -25.51 -8.20 35.45
CA ALA A 282 -24.45 -8.07 36.45
C ALA A 282 -23.22 -7.30 35.95
N GLY A 283 -23.18 -6.89 34.68
CA GLY A 283 -22.01 -6.24 34.07
C GLY A 283 -20.79 -7.14 33.90
N LEU A 284 -20.99 -8.46 33.96
CA LEU A 284 -19.94 -9.49 33.91
C LEU A 284 -19.68 -10.01 32.49
N GLY A 285 -20.61 -9.76 31.55
CA GLY A 285 -20.51 -10.34 30.22
C GLY A 285 -21.46 -9.77 29.17
N THR A 286 -21.33 -10.28 27.94
CA THR A 286 -22.24 -9.98 26.82
C THR A 286 -22.70 -11.24 26.11
N CYS A 287 -23.80 -11.13 25.36
CA CYS A 287 -24.42 -12.22 24.64
C CYS A 287 -24.73 -11.85 23.21
N ARG A 288 -24.48 -12.77 22.28
CA ARG A 288 -24.86 -12.63 20.88
C ARG A 288 -25.37 -13.95 20.31
N ILE A 289 -26.45 -13.86 19.53
CA ILE A 289 -26.96 -14.97 18.73
C ILE A 289 -26.60 -14.69 17.27
N GLU A 290 -26.05 -15.68 16.58
CA GLU A 290 -25.56 -15.53 15.21
C GLU A 290 -25.44 -16.88 14.50
N GLY A 291 -25.52 -16.86 13.17
CA GLY A 291 -25.19 -17.98 12.31
C GLY A 291 -23.79 -17.81 11.75
N ASN A 292 -22.93 -18.81 11.92
CA ASN A 292 -21.56 -18.80 11.40
C ASN A 292 -21.29 -20.10 10.63
N PRO A 293 -20.55 -20.05 9.50
CA PRO A 293 -20.00 -21.25 8.88
C PRO A 293 -19.19 -22.07 9.89
N ARG A 294 -19.28 -23.39 9.82
CA ARG A 294 -18.57 -24.32 10.72
C ARG A 294 -17.06 -24.05 10.71
N GLU A 295 -16.50 -23.83 9.53
CA GLU A 295 -15.08 -23.49 9.36
C GLU A 295 -14.65 -22.22 10.11
N ASP A 296 -15.49 -21.18 10.15
CA ASP A 296 -15.16 -19.93 10.82
C ASP A 296 -15.17 -20.11 12.35
N LEU A 297 -16.02 -21.00 12.86
CA LEU A 297 -15.99 -21.42 14.26
C LEU A 297 -14.81 -22.37 14.55
N ALA A 298 -14.34 -23.14 13.58
CA ALA A 298 -13.18 -24.02 13.74
C ALA A 298 -11.90 -23.22 13.99
N ALA A 299 -11.78 -22.05 13.34
CA ALA A 299 -10.68 -21.12 13.61
C ALA A 299 -10.64 -20.63 15.08
N LEU A 300 -11.79 -20.63 15.78
CA LEU A 300 -11.90 -20.17 17.17
C LEU A 300 -11.84 -21.30 18.19
N HIS A 301 -12.39 -22.46 17.85
CA HIS A 301 -12.58 -23.58 18.77
C HIS A 301 -11.73 -24.82 18.43
N GLY A 302 -10.98 -24.78 17.33
CA GLY A 302 -10.20 -25.92 16.84
C GLY A 302 -11.10 -27.09 16.42
N GLU A 303 -10.57 -28.30 16.59
CA GLU A 303 -11.20 -29.55 16.16
C GLU A 303 -12.56 -29.82 16.82
N ASP A 304 -12.81 -29.26 18.02
CA ASP A 304 -14.03 -29.48 18.80
C ASP A 304 -15.31 -29.08 18.05
N VAL A 305 -15.22 -28.19 17.05
CA VAL A 305 -16.39 -27.77 16.28
C VAL A 305 -16.77 -28.75 15.17
N HIS A 306 -15.84 -29.59 14.69
CA HIS A 306 -16.11 -30.43 13.50
C HIS A 306 -17.26 -31.39 13.76
N ASP A 307 -17.29 -31.98 14.96
CA ASP A 307 -18.36 -32.88 15.41
C ASP A 307 -19.47 -32.17 16.22
N ALA A 308 -19.43 -30.84 16.31
CA ALA A 308 -20.40 -30.10 17.11
C ALA A 308 -21.82 -30.24 16.54
N ARG A 309 -22.74 -30.61 17.43
CA ARG A 309 -24.18 -30.78 17.17
C ARG A 309 -24.97 -29.77 17.99
N ALA A 310 -26.26 -29.64 17.69
CA ALA A 310 -27.18 -28.88 18.53
C ALA A 310 -27.08 -29.35 20.00
N GLY A 311 -26.96 -28.39 20.93
CA GLY A 311 -26.70 -28.61 22.35
C GLY A 311 -25.21 -28.69 22.75
N ALA A 312 -24.27 -28.72 21.78
CA ALA A 312 -22.85 -28.73 22.08
C ALA A 312 -22.39 -27.41 22.72
N VAL A 313 -21.45 -27.52 23.66
CA VAL A 313 -20.86 -26.39 24.39
C VAL A 313 -19.37 -26.36 24.11
N LEU A 314 -18.92 -25.33 23.40
CA LEU A 314 -17.54 -25.11 22.95
C LEU A 314 -16.85 -24.05 23.82
N GLY A 315 -15.55 -24.23 24.05
CA GLY A 315 -14.77 -23.36 24.95
C GLY A 315 -14.92 -23.73 26.44
N PRO A 316 -14.37 -22.95 27.38
CA PRO A 316 -13.98 -21.56 27.21
C PRO A 316 -12.74 -21.36 26.34
N HIS A 317 -12.72 -20.28 25.56
CA HIS A 317 -11.57 -19.86 24.74
C HIS A 317 -11.25 -18.40 25.04
N ALA A 318 -9.98 -18.01 24.88
CA ALA A 318 -9.59 -16.61 25.00
C ALA A 318 -10.11 -15.82 23.77
N THR A 319 -10.55 -14.59 23.99
CA THR A 319 -10.90 -13.66 22.91
C THR A 319 -9.74 -12.68 22.66
N GLY A 320 -9.62 -12.17 21.43
CA GLY A 320 -8.47 -11.35 21.02
C GLY A 320 -8.29 -10.02 21.77
N ASP A 321 -9.29 -9.62 22.56
CA ASP A 321 -9.33 -8.42 23.38
C ASP A 321 -9.24 -8.72 24.89
N GLY A 322 -8.71 -9.89 25.26
CA GLY A 322 -8.37 -10.25 26.65
C GLY A 322 -9.52 -10.82 27.48
N GLY A 323 -10.69 -11.08 26.87
CA GLY A 323 -11.83 -11.74 27.52
C GLY A 323 -11.86 -13.26 27.29
N PHE A 324 -12.94 -13.91 27.72
CA PHE A 324 -13.17 -15.34 27.55
C PHE A 324 -14.56 -15.62 27.00
N GLY A 325 -14.65 -16.52 26.01
CA GLY A 325 -15.87 -16.87 25.32
C GLY A 325 -16.33 -18.31 25.54
N VAL A 326 -17.63 -18.52 25.67
CA VAL A 326 -18.29 -19.84 25.65
C VAL A 326 -19.33 -19.82 24.53
N THR A 327 -19.31 -20.84 23.67
CA THR A 327 -20.23 -20.92 22.52
C THR A 327 -21.13 -22.13 22.67
N VAL A 328 -22.43 -21.94 22.55
CA VAL A 328 -23.42 -23.03 22.56
C VAL A 328 -24.03 -23.15 21.18
N VAL A 329 -23.98 -24.34 20.59
CA VAL A 329 -24.60 -24.62 19.30
C VAL A 329 -26.08 -24.87 19.50
N LEU A 330 -26.94 -24.04 18.92
CA LEU A 330 -28.39 -24.17 18.96
C LEU A 330 -28.91 -25.10 17.87
N ALA A 331 -28.39 -24.94 16.65
CA ALA A 331 -28.78 -25.71 15.48
C ALA A 331 -27.62 -25.81 14.49
N VAL A 332 -27.66 -26.86 13.67
CA VAL A 332 -26.76 -27.05 12.53
C VAL A 332 -27.63 -27.07 11.28
N GLU A 333 -27.42 -26.10 10.41
CA GLU A 333 -28.10 -26.00 9.11
C GLU A 333 -27.15 -26.50 8.04
N GLN A 334 -27.52 -27.59 7.36
CA GLN A 334 -26.70 -28.15 6.29
C GLN A 334 -26.56 -27.14 5.16
N ALA A 335 -25.33 -26.98 4.68
CA ALA A 335 -25.09 -26.10 3.55
C ALA A 335 -25.86 -26.58 2.32
N ILE A 336 -26.53 -25.65 1.66
CA ILE A 336 -27.07 -25.85 0.30
C ILE A 336 -26.30 -24.94 -0.64
N LEU A 337 -26.07 -25.38 -1.88
CA LEU A 337 -25.36 -24.58 -2.89
C LEU A 337 -26.25 -23.46 -3.43
N ASP A 338 -26.55 -22.48 -2.58
CA ASP A 338 -27.27 -21.26 -2.90
C ASP A 338 -26.30 -20.12 -3.25
N VAL A 339 -26.84 -18.90 -3.40
CA VAL A 339 -26.05 -17.70 -3.74
C VAL A 339 -25.03 -17.37 -2.65
N ALA A 340 -25.34 -17.61 -1.38
CA ALA A 340 -24.45 -17.31 -0.27
C ALA A 340 -23.30 -18.34 -0.20
N ALA A 341 -23.62 -19.63 -0.24
CA ALA A 341 -22.64 -20.70 -0.28
C ALA A 341 -21.72 -20.61 -1.50
N ARG A 342 -22.26 -20.26 -2.68
CA ARG A 342 -21.48 -20.01 -3.89
C ARG A 342 -20.45 -18.90 -3.68
N LYS A 343 -20.84 -17.77 -3.08
CA LYS A 343 -19.90 -16.66 -2.79
C LYS A 343 -18.80 -17.06 -1.81
N ILE A 344 -19.13 -17.86 -0.80
CA ILE A 344 -18.13 -18.37 0.15
C ILE A 344 -17.16 -19.31 -0.57
N ALA A 345 -17.66 -20.28 -1.34
CA ALA A 345 -16.84 -21.19 -2.12
C ALA A 345 -15.94 -20.44 -3.13
N GLU A 346 -16.49 -19.49 -3.90
CA GLU A 346 -15.72 -18.64 -4.82
C GLU A 346 -14.60 -17.88 -4.09
N ARG A 347 -14.89 -17.32 -2.91
CA ARG A 347 -13.88 -16.65 -2.10
C ARG A 347 -12.79 -17.61 -1.66
N ARG A 348 -13.14 -18.80 -1.15
CA ARG A 348 -12.17 -19.80 -0.69
C ARG A 348 -11.27 -20.30 -1.84
N ILE A 349 -11.86 -20.63 -2.98
CA ILE A 349 -11.11 -21.03 -4.19
C ILE A 349 -10.14 -19.92 -4.62
N PHE A 350 -10.59 -18.67 -4.59
CA PHE A 350 -9.73 -17.53 -4.94
C PHE A 350 -8.62 -17.30 -3.92
N ASP A 351 -8.91 -17.44 -2.62
CA ASP A 351 -7.93 -17.33 -1.54
C ASP A 351 -6.87 -18.45 -1.62
N ASP A 352 -7.27 -19.67 -2.01
CA ASP A 352 -6.37 -20.79 -2.24
C ASP A 352 -5.49 -20.57 -3.48
N TRP A 353 -6.06 -20.04 -4.56
CA TRP A 353 -5.30 -19.63 -5.73
C TRP A 353 -4.27 -18.54 -5.39
N LEU A 354 -4.63 -17.55 -4.57
CA LEU A 354 -3.69 -16.53 -4.07
C LEU A 354 -2.60 -17.14 -3.20
N ARG A 355 -2.95 -18.07 -2.30
CA ARG A 355 -1.97 -18.80 -1.47
C ARG A 355 -0.93 -19.50 -2.34
N GLU A 356 -1.39 -20.19 -3.37
CA GLU A 356 -0.48 -20.90 -4.27
C GLU A 356 0.38 -19.95 -5.13
N ARG A 357 -0.19 -18.83 -5.60
CA ARG A 357 0.60 -17.79 -6.30
C ARG A 357 1.65 -17.19 -5.40
N ARG A 358 1.31 -16.89 -4.15
CA ARG A 358 2.23 -16.32 -3.17
C ARG A 358 3.38 -17.26 -2.83
N ARG A 359 3.12 -18.56 -2.69
CA ARG A 359 4.17 -19.58 -2.49
C ARG A 359 5.23 -19.60 -3.60
N ARG A 360 4.83 -19.27 -4.83
CA ARG A 360 5.72 -19.23 -6.00
C ARG A 360 6.29 -17.84 -6.29
N ALA A 361 5.80 -16.80 -5.63
CA ALA A 361 6.22 -15.44 -5.88
C ALA A 361 7.60 -15.17 -5.27
N HIS A 362 8.43 -14.43 -5.99
CA HIS A 362 9.65 -13.86 -5.44
C HIS A 362 9.31 -12.50 -4.80
N VAL A 363 9.31 -12.44 -3.47
CA VAL A 363 9.01 -11.21 -2.71
C VAL A 363 10.32 -10.62 -2.19
N GLN A 364 10.63 -9.39 -2.62
CA GLN A 364 11.77 -8.64 -2.11
C GLN A 364 11.28 -7.47 -1.26
N TRP A 365 11.73 -7.42 -0.01
CA TRP A 365 11.48 -6.32 0.90
C TRP A 365 12.65 -5.33 0.83
N PHE A 366 12.36 -4.05 0.63
CA PHE A 366 13.37 -2.98 0.54
C PHE A 366 13.56 -2.22 1.85
N TRP A 367 12.85 -2.61 2.91
CA TRP A 367 12.97 -2.08 4.27
C TRP A 367 12.89 -3.23 5.28
N GLY A 368 13.35 -2.99 6.52
CA GLY A 368 13.42 -4.00 7.58
C GLY A 368 14.75 -4.76 7.63
N SER A 369 15.01 -5.41 8.77
CA SER A 369 16.19 -6.27 8.96
C SER A 369 16.00 -7.65 8.32
N THR A 370 17.08 -8.29 7.89
CA THR A 370 17.07 -9.65 7.30
C THR A 370 16.27 -10.67 8.13
N ALA A 371 16.41 -10.66 9.46
CA ALA A 371 15.68 -11.57 10.34
C ALA A 371 14.14 -11.38 10.26
N ARG A 372 13.67 -10.13 10.14
CA ARG A 372 12.24 -9.80 10.02
C ARG A 372 11.70 -10.17 8.64
N THR A 373 12.49 -9.93 7.59
CA THR A 373 12.11 -10.28 6.21
C THR A 373 12.03 -11.78 6.00
N ASP A 374 12.96 -12.55 6.58
CA ASP A 374 12.98 -14.02 6.48
C ASP A 374 11.78 -14.65 7.23
N ALA A 375 11.44 -14.10 8.40
CA ALA A 375 10.26 -14.53 9.16
C ALA A 375 8.96 -14.28 8.38
N LEU A 376 8.82 -13.11 7.73
CA LEU A 376 7.67 -12.83 6.86
C LEU A 376 7.65 -13.72 5.63
N ASP A 377 8.78 -13.94 4.95
CA ASP A 377 8.82 -14.82 3.77
C ASP A 377 8.37 -16.26 4.13
N THR A 378 8.78 -16.73 5.30
CA THR A 378 8.30 -18.00 5.85
C THR A 378 6.79 -17.98 6.08
N ALA A 379 6.26 -16.93 6.73
CA ALA A 379 4.82 -16.78 6.99
C ALA A 379 3.98 -16.61 5.71
N LEU A 380 4.54 -15.99 4.67
CA LEU A 380 3.89 -15.86 3.36
C LEU A 380 3.82 -17.21 2.64
N LYS A 381 4.83 -18.08 2.81
CA LYS A 381 4.88 -19.39 2.15
C LYS A 381 4.06 -20.48 2.86
N ALA A 382 3.80 -20.31 4.17
CA ALA A 382 2.79 -21.09 4.88
C ALA A 382 1.42 -20.92 4.20
#